data_AF-A0A8J6PA96-F1
#
_entry.id   AF-A0A8J6PA96-F1
#
_cell.length_a   1.000
_cell.length_b   1.000
_cell.length_c   1.000
_cell.angle_alpha   90.00
_cell.angle_beta   90.00
_cell.angle_gamma   90.00
#
_symmetry.space_group_name_H-M   'P 1'
#
loop_
_entity.id
_entity.type
_entity.pdbx_description
1 polymer ?
#
loop_
_entity_poly.entity_id
_entity_poly.type
_entity_poly.pdbx_seq_one_letter_code
_entity_poly.pdbx_strand_id
1 'polypeptide(L)'
;MLKKLALFLLVFPFSPLSHAQEIVDTLYTSHGTVLLYENKTWQYLEDIKFDGVMNDHLHCMVADHPDLLGFKQPWNTDITFTSGRSNDISQMKDTLWMCVLKDIDDEFVIPVKGIVTSRYGYRGRRHHNGIDLDLETGDTVVAAWSGKVRYAKFNDGGFGNLVIIRHENGLETFYAHLSKLMVGPNQTVKAGEPIGLGGNTGRSFGSHLHFEVRFYDLPMNPEEVIDFNIKACKDENLFVHRGLFRPGAKPSSESINQSPANSVAAPLAAKTTSSTNKYYKVRSGDTLSSIAAKNRTTVSRLCQLNGIRQTTILQVGRNLRVR
;
A
#
# COMPACT_ATOMS: atom_id res chain seq x y z
N MET A 1 -38.07 -20.43 -57.22
CA MET A 1 -36.81 -20.81 -56.54
C MET A 1 -36.27 -19.59 -55.80
N LEU A 2 -36.55 -19.47 -54.50
CA LEU A 2 -35.96 -18.45 -53.63
C LEU A 2 -34.49 -18.82 -53.36
N LYS A 3 -33.54 -17.91 -53.66
CA LYS A 3 -32.14 -18.05 -53.23
C LYS A 3 -31.97 -17.44 -51.84
N LYS A 4 -31.38 -18.24 -50.95
CA LYS A 4 -31.16 -17.96 -49.53
C LYS A 4 -30.11 -16.87 -49.27
N LEU A 5 -30.40 -16.17 -48.18
CA LEU A 5 -29.62 -15.22 -47.39
C LEU A 5 -28.21 -15.72 -47.00
N ALA A 6 -27.24 -14.81 -46.88
CA ALA A 6 -26.11 -14.96 -45.96
C ALA A 6 -25.84 -13.61 -45.29
N LEU A 7 -26.38 -13.44 -44.09
CA LEU A 7 -26.13 -12.33 -43.18
C LEU A 7 -24.85 -12.68 -42.40
N PHE A 8 -23.77 -11.92 -42.59
CA PHE A 8 -22.56 -12.04 -41.79
C PHE A 8 -22.84 -11.42 -40.41
N LEU A 9 -23.13 -12.28 -39.42
CA LEU A 9 -23.18 -11.91 -38.02
C LEU A 9 -21.74 -11.97 -37.49
N LEU A 10 -21.16 -10.81 -37.22
CA LEU A 10 -19.85 -10.69 -36.57
C LEU A 10 -20.04 -11.05 -35.09
N VAL A 11 -19.77 -12.32 -34.76
CA VAL A 11 -19.77 -12.82 -33.39
C VAL A 11 -18.50 -12.30 -32.72
N PHE A 12 -18.63 -11.30 -31.86
CA PHE A 12 -17.57 -10.96 -30.93
C PHE A 12 -17.33 -12.16 -30.00
N PRO A 13 -16.07 -12.56 -29.73
CA PRO A 13 -15.79 -13.60 -28.78
C PRO A 13 -16.27 -13.11 -27.40
N PHE A 14 -17.22 -13.86 -26.83
CA PHE A 14 -17.58 -13.79 -25.43
C PHE A 14 -16.31 -13.81 -24.59
N SER A 15 -16.05 -12.74 -23.84
CA SER A 15 -15.10 -12.77 -22.74
C SER A 15 -15.54 -13.86 -21.75
N PRO A 16 -14.62 -14.64 -21.18
CA PRO A 16 -14.98 -15.69 -20.24
C PRO A 16 -15.64 -15.07 -19.01
N LEU A 17 -16.65 -15.78 -18.50
CA LEU A 17 -17.43 -15.46 -17.31
C LEU A 17 -16.59 -14.74 -16.24
N SER A 18 -16.92 -13.46 -15.98
CA SER A 18 -16.84 -12.93 -14.61
C SER A 18 -17.71 -13.87 -13.79
N HIS A 19 -17.08 -14.72 -12.99
CA HIS A 19 -17.81 -15.46 -11.97
C HIS A 19 -18.17 -14.42 -10.94
N ALA A 20 -19.36 -13.82 -11.08
CA ALA A 20 -19.95 -13.02 -10.02
C ALA A 20 -19.84 -13.85 -8.74
N GLN A 21 -19.08 -13.33 -7.78
CA GLN A 21 -18.76 -14.05 -6.56
C GLN A 21 -20.08 -14.46 -5.88
N GLU A 22 -20.30 -15.76 -5.70
CA GLU A 22 -21.55 -16.23 -5.13
C GLU A 22 -21.60 -15.88 -3.63
N ILE A 23 -22.67 -15.19 -3.26
CA ILE A 23 -22.96 -14.88 -1.87
C ILE A 23 -23.41 -16.18 -1.21
N VAL A 24 -22.61 -16.64 -0.25
CA VAL A 24 -22.89 -17.85 0.54
C VAL A 24 -23.86 -17.54 1.66
N ASP A 25 -23.71 -16.38 2.28
CA ASP A 25 -24.52 -16.01 3.44
C ASP A 25 -24.60 -14.49 3.62
N THR A 26 -25.57 -14.05 4.41
CA THR A 26 -25.80 -12.64 4.76
C THR A 26 -25.97 -12.51 6.26
N LEU A 27 -25.05 -11.80 6.92
CA LEU A 27 -25.10 -11.51 8.35
C LEU A 27 -25.71 -10.14 8.59
N TYR A 28 -26.79 -10.11 9.36
CA TYR A 28 -27.40 -8.88 9.83
C TYR A 28 -26.82 -8.51 11.20
N THR A 29 -26.15 -7.36 11.28
CA THR A 29 -25.56 -6.85 12.53
C THR A 29 -26.21 -5.52 12.91
N SER A 30 -26.01 -5.09 14.16
CA SER A 30 -26.38 -3.72 14.60
C SER A 30 -25.61 -2.62 13.86
N HIS A 31 -24.57 -2.97 13.10
CA HIS A 31 -23.66 -2.06 12.41
C HIS A 31 -23.74 -2.18 10.87
N GLY A 32 -24.77 -2.85 10.35
CA GLY A 32 -24.98 -3.03 8.91
C GLY A 32 -25.09 -4.50 8.49
N THR A 33 -25.29 -4.69 7.19
CA THR A 33 -25.43 -6.03 6.58
C THR A 33 -24.09 -6.46 5.98
N VAL A 34 -23.59 -7.63 6.36
CA VAL A 34 -22.34 -8.22 5.82
C VAL A 34 -22.69 -9.36 4.87
N LEU A 35 -22.13 -9.35 3.67
CA LEU A 35 -22.18 -10.44 2.71
C LEU A 35 -20.95 -11.33 2.89
N LEU A 36 -21.16 -12.64 2.98
CA LEU A 36 -20.11 -13.65 3.02
C LEU A 36 -20.02 -14.37 1.68
N TYR A 37 -18.80 -14.64 1.23
CA TYR A 37 -18.53 -15.24 -0.07
C TYR A 37 -17.83 -16.61 0.02
N GLU A 38 -17.92 -17.42 -1.04
CA GLU A 38 -17.38 -18.80 -1.08
C GLU A 38 -15.87 -18.89 -0.84
N ASN A 39 -15.11 -17.89 -1.27
CA ASN A 39 -13.67 -17.80 -1.06
C ASN A 39 -13.28 -17.36 0.36
N LYS A 40 -14.25 -17.23 1.27
CA LYS A 40 -14.08 -16.80 2.67
C LYS A 40 -13.70 -15.33 2.83
N THR A 41 -13.99 -14.49 1.82
CA THR A 41 -13.99 -13.03 1.98
C THR A 41 -15.39 -12.53 2.36
N TRP A 42 -15.50 -11.26 2.71
CA TRP A 42 -16.76 -10.63 3.12
C TRP A 42 -16.76 -9.14 2.75
N GLN A 43 -17.95 -8.55 2.60
CA GLN A 43 -18.11 -7.10 2.39
C GLN A 43 -19.36 -6.56 3.09
N TYR A 44 -19.41 -5.27 3.44
CA TYR A 44 -20.66 -4.65 3.86
C TYR A 44 -21.53 -4.33 2.63
N LEU A 45 -22.84 -4.58 2.71
CA LEU A 45 -23.80 -4.35 1.63
C LEU A 45 -23.92 -2.87 1.24
N GLU A 46 -23.67 -1.95 2.18
CA GLU A 46 -23.73 -0.50 1.96
C GLU A 46 -22.55 0.01 1.11
N ASP A 47 -21.46 -0.75 1.03
CA ASP A 47 -20.24 -0.46 0.26
C ASP A 47 -20.45 -0.56 -1.26
N ILE A 48 -21.64 -1.00 -1.68
CA ILE A 48 -22.04 -1.17 -3.08
C ILE A 48 -22.56 0.17 -3.67
N LYS A 49 -22.84 1.19 -2.83
CA LYS A 49 -23.32 2.53 -3.27
C LYS A 49 -22.27 3.64 -3.15
N PHE A 50 -21.01 3.33 -3.43
CA PHE A 50 -19.90 4.28 -3.34
C PHE A 50 -20.04 5.47 -4.32
N ASP A 51 -20.08 6.70 -3.82
CA ASP A 51 -20.28 7.94 -4.60
C ASP A 51 -18.99 8.77 -4.82
N GLY A 52 -17.86 8.26 -4.33
CA GLY A 52 -16.56 8.95 -4.35
C GLY A 52 -16.09 9.45 -2.98
N VAL A 53 -16.89 9.29 -1.93
CA VAL A 53 -16.49 9.51 -0.54
C VAL A 53 -16.30 8.15 0.12
N MET A 54 -15.16 7.98 0.79
CA MET A 54 -14.80 6.81 1.61
C MET A 54 -16.03 6.18 2.24
N ASN A 55 -16.16 4.84 2.20
CA ASN A 55 -17.27 4.10 2.81
C ASN A 55 -17.77 4.78 4.10
N ASP A 56 -19.06 5.11 4.18
CA ASP A 56 -19.69 5.83 5.29
C ASP A 56 -19.32 5.21 6.65
N HIS A 57 -19.22 3.88 6.75
CA HIS A 57 -18.77 3.20 7.96
C HIS A 57 -17.35 3.59 8.35
N LEU A 58 -16.39 3.48 7.41
CA LEU A 58 -15.01 3.89 7.65
C LEU A 58 -14.94 5.39 7.92
N HIS A 59 -15.76 6.19 7.25
CA HIS A 59 -15.80 7.64 7.43
C HIS A 59 -16.27 7.99 8.84
N CYS A 60 -17.37 7.40 9.31
CA CYS A 60 -17.84 7.55 10.67
C CYS A 60 -16.81 7.05 11.71
N MET A 61 -16.14 5.93 11.45
CA MET A 61 -15.05 5.44 12.32
C MET A 61 -13.89 6.44 12.45
N VAL A 62 -13.53 7.13 11.37
CA VAL A 62 -12.39 8.06 11.34
C VAL A 62 -12.79 9.49 11.76
N ALA A 63 -13.97 9.96 11.38
CA ALA A 63 -14.43 11.34 11.55
C ALA A 63 -15.22 11.56 12.85
N ASP A 64 -16.09 10.62 13.23
CA ASP A 64 -17.08 10.81 14.31
C ASP A 64 -16.71 10.12 15.62
N HIS A 65 -15.67 9.28 15.61
CA HIS A 65 -15.19 8.63 16.82
C HIS A 65 -14.02 9.44 17.45
N PRO A 66 -14.23 10.14 18.58
CA PRO A 66 -13.27 11.08 19.16
C PRO A 66 -11.94 10.44 19.59
N ASP A 67 -11.91 9.12 19.77
CA ASP A 67 -10.70 8.36 20.13
C ASP A 67 -9.94 7.77 18.93
N LEU A 68 -10.51 7.84 17.71
CA LEU A 68 -10.03 7.06 16.57
C LEU A 68 -9.53 7.88 15.38
N LEU A 69 -9.51 9.24 15.42
CA LEU A 69 -8.58 10.13 14.70
C LEU A 69 -9.09 11.57 14.56
N GLY A 70 -10.41 11.82 14.52
CA GLY A 70 -10.98 13.17 14.35
C GLY A 70 -10.54 13.87 13.05
N PHE A 71 -10.09 13.10 12.06
CA PHE A 71 -9.48 13.61 10.84
C PHE A 71 -10.54 14.14 9.88
N LYS A 72 -10.16 15.21 9.16
CA LYS A 72 -11.01 15.89 8.19
C LYS A 72 -10.37 15.83 6.82
N GLN A 73 -11.14 15.47 5.80
CA GLN A 73 -10.69 15.55 4.40
C GLN A 73 -11.89 15.79 3.47
N PRO A 74 -12.49 16.98 3.52
CA PRO A 74 -13.68 17.28 2.73
C PRO A 74 -13.42 17.10 1.23
N TRP A 75 -14.47 16.75 0.49
CA TRP A 75 -14.42 16.73 -0.97
C TRP A 75 -14.36 18.17 -1.49
N ASN A 76 -13.28 18.51 -2.19
CA ASN A 76 -13.09 19.81 -2.83
C ASN A 76 -12.21 19.58 -4.05
N THR A 77 -12.51 20.20 -5.19
CA THR A 77 -11.78 19.92 -6.45
C THR A 77 -10.71 20.96 -6.80
N ASP A 78 -10.52 21.95 -5.93
CA ASP A 78 -9.75 23.15 -6.20
C ASP A 78 -8.53 23.30 -5.29
N ILE A 79 -8.54 22.64 -4.13
CA ILE A 79 -7.48 22.75 -3.11
C ILE A 79 -6.68 21.45 -3.06
N THR A 80 -5.35 21.53 -3.03
CA THR A 80 -4.48 20.33 -3.00
C THR A 80 -4.57 19.52 -1.71
N PHE A 81 -4.73 20.19 -0.56
CA PHE A 81 -4.84 19.54 0.76
C PHE A 81 -6.11 20.04 1.44
N THR A 82 -7.19 19.26 1.37
CA THR A 82 -8.51 19.72 1.79
C THR A 82 -8.69 19.74 3.30
N SER A 83 -7.85 19.01 4.03
CA SER A 83 -7.73 19.12 5.50
C SER A 83 -7.04 20.41 5.95
N GLY A 84 -6.45 21.19 5.04
CA GLY A 84 -5.54 22.27 5.40
C GLY A 84 -4.27 21.79 6.11
N ARG A 85 -3.95 20.49 6.01
CA ARG A 85 -2.86 19.80 6.73
C ARG A 85 -3.00 19.90 8.26
N SER A 86 -4.24 19.97 8.74
CA SER A 86 -4.55 20.12 10.17
C SER A 86 -4.70 18.80 10.93
N ASN A 87 -4.75 17.67 10.22
CA ASN A 87 -4.90 16.35 10.81
C ASN A 87 -3.69 15.99 11.68
N ASP A 88 -3.92 15.85 12.99
CA ASP A 88 -2.88 15.59 13.99
C ASP A 88 -2.69 14.09 14.23
N ILE A 89 -1.64 13.53 13.63
CA ILE A 89 -1.34 12.10 13.73
C ILE A 89 -1.04 11.62 15.16
N SER A 90 -0.70 12.53 16.09
CA SER A 90 -0.49 12.14 17.48
C SER A 90 -1.77 11.65 18.17
N GLN A 91 -2.93 12.00 17.61
CA GLN A 91 -4.25 11.55 18.07
C GLN A 91 -4.52 10.09 17.69
N MET A 92 -3.76 9.49 16.76
CA MET A 92 -3.89 8.08 16.39
C MET A 92 -3.32 7.18 17.48
N LYS A 93 -4.21 6.62 18.31
CA LYS A 93 -3.84 5.72 19.42
C LYS A 93 -3.89 4.24 19.07
N ASP A 94 -4.68 3.88 18.05
CA ASP A 94 -4.86 2.49 17.62
C ASP A 94 -4.46 2.29 16.14
N THR A 95 -4.54 1.04 15.70
CA THR A 95 -4.31 0.61 14.32
C THR A 95 -5.65 0.47 13.60
N LEU A 96 -5.80 1.14 12.48
CA LEU A 96 -6.93 0.96 11.56
C LEU A 96 -6.55 -0.11 10.54
N TRP A 97 -7.38 -1.12 10.39
CA TRP A 97 -7.26 -2.06 9.27
C TRP A 97 -8.14 -1.57 8.10
N MET A 98 -7.61 -1.62 6.89
CA MET A 98 -8.33 -1.28 5.67
C MET A 98 -7.93 -2.19 4.51
N CYS A 99 -8.87 -2.44 3.60
CA CYS A 99 -8.60 -3.15 2.35
C CYS A 99 -8.04 -2.17 1.29
N VAL A 100 -6.96 -2.56 0.63
CA VAL A 100 -6.34 -1.84 -0.49
C VAL A 100 -6.82 -2.38 -1.83
N LEU A 101 -7.20 -3.64 -1.87
CA LEU A 101 -7.88 -4.28 -3.00
C LEU A 101 -9.24 -4.78 -2.50
N LYS A 102 -10.31 -4.38 -3.17
CA LYS A 102 -11.68 -4.71 -2.73
C LYS A 102 -12.06 -6.15 -3.04
N ASP A 103 -11.72 -6.62 -4.24
CA ASP A 103 -12.11 -7.91 -4.80
C ASP A 103 -10.99 -8.53 -5.65
N ILE A 104 -11.15 -9.79 -6.06
CA ILE A 104 -10.20 -10.49 -6.95
C ILE A 104 -10.06 -9.81 -8.33
N ASP A 105 -11.06 -9.00 -8.70
CA ASP A 105 -11.13 -8.23 -9.94
C ASP A 105 -10.68 -6.76 -9.76
N ASP A 106 -10.35 -6.34 -8.53
CA ASP A 106 -9.83 -5.00 -8.27
C ASP A 106 -8.33 -4.97 -8.64
N GLU A 107 -8.07 -4.59 -9.88
CA GLU A 107 -6.72 -4.61 -10.44
C GLU A 107 -5.94 -3.40 -9.93
N PHE A 108 -4.91 -3.63 -9.11
CA PHE A 108 -3.82 -2.68 -9.02
C PHE A 108 -3.04 -2.68 -10.35
N VAL A 109 -2.76 -1.50 -10.89
CA VAL A 109 -1.88 -1.34 -12.05
C VAL A 109 -0.75 -0.40 -11.68
N ILE A 110 0.50 -0.78 -11.98
CA ILE A 110 1.62 0.12 -11.74
C ILE A 110 1.45 1.40 -12.60
N PRO A 111 1.55 2.62 -12.01
CA PRO A 111 1.21 3.85 -12.73
C PRO A 111 2.15 4.15 -13.90
N VAL A 112 3.40 3.68 -13.81
CA VAL A 112 4.38 3.64 -14.90
C VAL A 112 5.28 2.42 -14.77
N LYS A 113 5.88 1.98 -15.88
CA LYS A 113 6.74 0.78 -15.91
C LYS A 113 8.18 1.05 -15.47
N GLY A 114 8.59 2.30 -15.28
CA GLY A 114 9.96 2.65 -14.89
C GLY A 114 10.31 2.20 -13.48
N ILE A 115 11.61 2.29 -13.18
CA ILE A 115 12.16 1.89 -11.89
C ILE A 115 12.07 3.03 -10.87
N VAL A 116 12.19 2.69 -9.59
CA VAL A 116 12.34 3.69 -8.52
C VAL A 116 13.69 4.38 -8.66
N THR A 117 13.68 5.68 -8.93
CA THR A 117 14.90 6.53 -8.97
C THR A 117 15.14 7.22 -7.64
N SER A 118 14.09 7.46 -6.85
CA SER A 118 14.25 8.03 -5.52
C SER A 118 13.09 7.70 -4.58
N ARG A 119 13.43 7.26 -3.37
CA ARG A 119 12.49 6.71 -2.38
C ARG A 119 11.84 7.79 -1.50
N TYR A 120 10.78 7.40 -0.82
CA TYR A 120 10.19 8.14 0.29
C TYR A 120 11.21 8.36 1.40
N GLY A 121 11.19 9.53 2.04
CA GLY A 121 12.06 9.84 3.19
C GLY A 121 13.00 11.03 2.97
N TYR A 122 14.06 11.10 3.77
CA TYR A 122 14.96 12.25 3.76
C TYR A 122 15.89 12.30 2.54
N ARG A 123 15.89 13.45 1.85
CA ARG A 123 16.89 13.88 0.86
C ARG A 123 17.74 15.00 1.47
N GLY A 124 18.76 14.61 2.23
CA GLY A 124 19.52 15.54 3.05
C GLY A 124 18.62 16.20 4.10
N ARG A 125 18.42 17.52 4.00
CA ARG A 125 17.57 18.30 4.93
C ARG A 125 16.09 18.37 4.53
N ARG A 126 15.73 17.94 3.31
CA ARG A 126 14.33 18.01 2.82
C ARG A 126 13.69 16.63 2.89
N HIS A 127 12.43 16.57 3.28
CA HIS A 127 11.66 15.33 3.25
C HIS A 127 10.97 15.15 1.89
N HIS A 128 11.08 13.94 1.33
CA HIS A 128 10.40 13.50 0.13
C HIS A 128 9.16 12.70 0.52
N ASN A 129 7.98 13.23 0.19
CA ASN A 129 6.68 12.71 0.65
C ASN A 129 6.10 11.59 -0.23
N GLY A 130 6.82 11.18 -1.28
CA GLY A 130 6.40 10.17 -2.24
C GLY A 130 7.56 9.32 -2.72
N ILE A 131 7.43 8.80 -3.93
CA ILE A 131 8.46 8.05 -4.65
C ILE A 131 8.58 8.61 -6.07
N ASP A 132 9.81 8.69 -6.58
CA ASP A 132 10.06 9.11 -7.96
C ASP A 132 10.31 7.86 -8.81
N LEU A 133 9.56 7.75 -9.89
CA LEU A 133 9.63 6.66 -10.85
C LEU A 133 10.16 7.19 -12.17
N ASP A 134 11.10 6.45 -12.75
CA ASP A 134 11.67 6.77 -14.05
C ASP A 134 10.58 6.79 -15.13
N LEU A 135 10.62 7.80 -16.00
CA LEU A 135 9.81 7.87 -17.21
C LEU A 135 10.38 8.92 -18.18
N GLU A 136 10.04 8.78 -19.45
CA GLU A 136 10.32 9.79 -20.45
C GLU A 136 9.13 10.75 -20.61
N THR A 137 9.42 12.00 -20.97
CA THR A 137 8.37 12.98 -21.16
C THR A 137 7.49 12.55 -22.33
N GLY A 138 6.19 12.43 -22.09
CA GLY A 138 5.22 11.88 -23.04
C GLY A 138 4.81 10.43 -22.80
N ASP A 139 5.51 9.70 -21.92
CA ASP A 139 5.08 8.36 -21.51
C ASP A 139 3.70 8.40 -20.87
N THR A 140 2.87 7.38 -21.12
CA THR A 140 1.54 7.33 -20.51
C THR A 140 1.63 7.01 -19.02
N VAL A 141 0.98 7.83 -18.20
CA VAL A 141 0.75 7.58 -16.78
C VAL A 141 -0.68 7.14 -16.60
N VAL A 142 -0.88 6.04 -15.88
CA VAL A 142 -2.20 5.45 -15.61
C VAL A 142 -2.60 5.55 -14.15
N ALA A 143 -3.90 5.46 -13.85
CA ALA A 143 -4.41 5.36 -12.49
C ALA A 143 -3.96 4.05 -11.84
N ALA A 144 -3.38 4.13 -10.64
CA ALA A 144 -2.87 2.96 -9.93
C ALA A 144 -3.98 2.05 -9.37
N TRP A 145 -5.08 2.67 -8.94
CA TRP A 145 -6.32 2.02 -8.52
C TRP A 145 -7.51 2.77 -9.10
N SER A 146 -8.65 2.08 -9.17
CA SER A 146 -9.93 2.70 -9.52
C SER A 146 -10.32 3.78 -8.51
N GLY A 147 -10.99 4.83 -8.96
CA GLY A 147 -11.41 5.90 -8.06
C GLY A 147 -12.02 7.09 -8.78
N LYS A 148 -12.13 8.20 -8.05
CA LYS A 148 -12.68 9.45 -8.56
C LYS A 148 -11.62 10.54 -8.52
N VAL A 149 -11.42 11.21 -9.64
CA VAL A 149 -10.46 12.32 -9.78
C VAL A 149 -10.95 13.47 -8.91
N ARG A 150 -10.21 13.80 -7.85
CA ARG A 150 -10.50 14.94 -6.99
C ARG A 150 -9.89 16.21 -7.56
N TYR A 151 -8.66 16.15 -8.04
CA TYR A 151 -7.90 17.31 -8.50
C TYR A 151 -7.22 16.97 -9.83
N ALA A 152 -7.29 17.85 -10.82
CA ALA A 152 -6.58 17.69 -12.09
C ALA A 152 -6.28 19.07 -12.68
N LYS A 153 -5.22 19.72 -12.19
CA LYS A 153 -4.85 21.12 -12.54
C LYS A 153 -3.34 21.32 -12.43
N PHE A 154 -2.84 22.44 -12.97
CA PHE A 154 -1.48 22.88 -12.65
C PHE A 154 -1.41 23.36 -11.20
N ASN A 155 -0.35 22.97 -10.50
CA ASN A 155 -0.11 23.25 -9.10
C ASN A 155 1.21 24.00 -8.88
N ASP A 156 1.12 25.24 -8.40
CA ASP A 156 2.26 26.11 -8.13
C ASP A 156 3.02 25.76 -6.83
N GLY A 157 2.50 24.83 -6.03
CA GLY A 157 3.14 24.35 -4.78
C GLY A 157 4.34 23.44 -5.00
N GLY A 158 4.74 23.22 -6.26
CA GLY A 158 5.89 22.42 -6.66
C GLY A 158 5.53 21.14 -7.40
N PHE A 159 4.27 20.70 -7.40
CA PHE A 159 3.86 19.48 -8.11
C PHE A 159 3.74 19.67 -9.64
N GLY A 160 3.57 20.89 -10.15
CA GLY A 160 3.31 21.11 -11.57
C GLY A 160 1.93 20.59 -11.96
N ASN A 161 1.77 20.02 -13.16
CA ASN A 161 0.51 19.34 -13.50
C ASN A 161 0.32 18.14 -12.58
N LEU A 162 -0.78 18.16 -11.85
CA LEU A 162 -1.07 17.21 -10.79
C LEU A 162 -2.46 16.61 -11.00
N VAL A 163 -2.52 15.28 -10.98
CA VAL A 163 -3.77 14.52 -10.79
C VAL A 163 -3.78 13.97 -9.36
N ILE A 164 -4.91 14.10 -8.67
CA ILE A 164 -5.19 13.44 -7.39
C ILE A 164 -6.45 12.60 -7.58
N ILE A 165 -6.35 11.31 -7.30
CA ILE A 165 -7.46 10.36 -7.33
C ILE A 165 -7.75 9.92 -5.91
N ARG A 166 -9.01 9.98 -5.50
CA ARG A 166 -9.48 9.38 -4.25
C ARG A 166 -10.10 8.03 -4.54
N HIS A 167 -9.71 7.03 -3.76
CA HIS A 167 -10.11 5.64 -3.90
C HIS A 167 -11.20 5.27 -2.88
N GLU A 168 -11.80 4.08 -3.04
CA GLU A 168 -12.95 3.67 -2.21
C GLU A 168 -12.61 3.53 -0.72
N ASN A 169 -11.39 3.11 -0.43
CA ASN A 169 -10.84 3.01 0.92
C ASN A 169 -10.40 4.36 1.52
N GLY A 170 -10.64 5.47 0.81
CA GLY A 170 -10.29 6.82 1.25
C GLY A 170 -8.81 7.20 1.09
N LEU A 171 -7.95 6.31 0.59
CA LEU A 171 -6.61 6.70 0.18
C LEU A 171 -6.69 7.65 -1.02
N GLU A 172 -5.75 8.60 -1.06
CA GLU A 172 -5.52 9.42 -2.25
C GLU A 172 -4.17 9.08 -2.87
N THR A 173 -4.13 8.94 -4.20
CA THR A 173 -2.89 8.87 -4.98
C THR A 173 -2.65 10.17 -5.73
N PHE A 174 -1.41 10.65 -5.68
CA PHE A 174 -0.97 11.87 -6.33
C PHE A 174 -0.04 11.52 -7.49
N TYR A 175 -0.28 12.11 -8.65
CA TYR A 175 0.51 11.91 -9.88
C TYR A 175 0.98 13.26 -10.37
N ALA A 176 2.24 13.60 -10.08
CA ALA A 176 2.79 14.93 -10.27
C ALA A 176 3.82 15.00 -11.41
N HIS A 177 4.24 16.23 -11.71
CA HIS A 177 5.21 16.59 -12.75
C HIS A 177 4.77 16.26 -14.18
N LEU A 178 3.49 15.94 -14.39
CA LEU A 178 2.96 15.53 -15.69
C LEU A 178 3.19 16.61 -16.76
N SER A 179 3.39 16.22 -18.00
CA SER A 179 3.45 17.15 -19.14
C SER A 179 2.04 17.52 -19.63
N LYS A 180 1.08 16.60 -19.48
CA LYS A 180 -0.32 16.78 -19.92
C LYS A 180 -1.28 16.05 -18.97
N LEU A 181 -2.42 16.69 -18.71
CA LEU A 181 -3.56 16.09 -18.01
C LEU A 181 -4.54 15.51 -19.04
N MET A 182 -5.00 14.29 -18.84
CA MET A 182 -5.98 13.61 -19.72
C MET A 182 -7.34 13.39 -19.06
N VAL A 183 -7.47 13.76 -17.79
CA VAL A 183 -8.69 13.64 -16.99
C VAL A 183 -9.04 14.95 -16.31
N GLY A 184 -10.29 15.08 -15.87
CA GLY A 184 -10.80 16.24 -15.16
C GLY A 184 -11.39 15.91 -13.79
N PRO A 185 -11.57 16.90 -12.89
CA PRO A 185 -12.20 16.67 -11.60
C PRO A 185 -13.60 16.06 -11.72
N ASN A 186 -13.97 15.24 -10.73
CA ASN A 186 -15.18 14.43 -10.64
C ASN A 186 -15.30 13.26 -11.64
N GLN A 187 -14.36 13.09 -12.56
CA GLN A 187 -14.31 11.91 -13.43
C GLN A 187 -14.01 10.65 -12.61
N THR A 188 -14.79 9.60 -12.82
CA THR A 188 -14.46 8.25 -12.35
C THR A 188 -13.48 7.60 -13.33
N VAL A 189 -12.43 7.00 -12.81
CA VAL A 189 -11.41 6.29 -13.60
C VAL A 189 -11.24 4.87 -13.08
N LYS A 190 -10.91 3.95 -13.99
CA LYS A 190 -10.53 2.58 -13.64
C LYS A 190 -9.02 2.47 -13.48
N ALA A 191 -8.55 1.50 -12.70
CA ALA A 191 -7.14 1.18 -12.67
C ALA A 191 -6.61 0.87 -14.08
N GLY A 192 -5.40 1.33 -14.39
CA GLY A 192 -4.84 1.22 -15.73
C GLY A 192 -5.38 2.23 -16.76
N GLU A 193 -6.41 3.02 -16.42
CA GLU A 193 -6.90 4.08 -17.31
C GLU A 193 -5.86 5.20 -17.43
N PRO A 194 -5.54 5.67 -18.67
CA PRO A 194 -4.64 6.80 -18.87
C PRO A 194 -5.17 8.09 -18.24
N ILE A 195 -4.37 8.71 -17.37
CA ILE A 195 -4.74 9.94 -16.64
C ILE A 195 -3.91 11.16 -17.05
N GLY A 196 -2.77 10.93 -17.68
CA GLY A 196 -1.87 11.98 -18.12
C GLY A 196 -0.63 11.44 -18.80
N LEU A 197 0.24 12.35 -19.19
CA LEU A 197 1.55 12.02 -19.76
C LEU A 197 2.66 12.45 -18.80
N GLY A 198 3.68 11.62 -18.66
CA GLY A 198 4.89 11.89 -17.88
C GLY A 198 5.59 13.16 -18.35
N GLY A 199 6.30 13.82 -17.45
CA GLY A 199 6.92 15.11 -17.75
C GLY A 199 7.91 15.60 -16.70
N ASN A 200 8.14 16.91 -16.73
CA ASN A 200 9.09 17.62 -15.87
C ASN A 200 8.51 18.98 -15.42
N THR A 201 7.20 19.08 -15.19
CA THR A 201 6.56 20.35 -14.79
C THR A 201 6.68 20.61 -13.29
N GLY A 202 6.54 21.87 -12.87
CA GLY A 202 6.68 22.26 -11.47
C GLY A 202 8.14 22.23 -10.98
N ARG A 203 8.36 21.81 -9.74
CA ARG A 203 9.70 21.75 -9.14
C ARG A 203 10.33 20.37 -9.33
N SER A 204 10.83 20.13 -10.54
CA SER A 204 11.47 18.90 -10.95
C SER A 204 12.80 19.17 -11.68
N PHE A 205 13.77 18.25 -11.57
CA PHE A 205 15.11 18.38 -12.17
C PHE A 205 15.32 17.52 -13.42
N GLY A 206 14.33 16.70 -13.78
CA GLY A 206 14.38 15.78 -14.90
C GLY A 206 13.05 15.05 -15.05
N SER A 207 12.83 14.42 -16.20
CA SER A 207 11.60 13.66 -16.45
C SER A 207 11.44 12.52 -15.45
N HIS A 208 10.34 12.51 -14.70
CA HIS A 208 9.96 11.42 -13.79
C HIS A 208 8.48 11.55 -13.39
N LEU A 209 7.88 10.48 -12.85
CA LEU A 209 6.63 10.57 -12.11
C LEU A 209 6.96 10.69 -10.63
N HIS A 210 6.53 11.79 -10.01
CA HIS A 210 6.45 11.86 -8.56
C HIS A 210 5.09 11.32 -8.11
N PHE A 211 5.11 10.20 -7.40
CA PHE A 211 3.94 9.46 -6.95
C PHE A 211 3.84 9.46 -5.43
N GLU A 212 2.69 9.86 -4.88
CA GLU A 212 2.43 9.77 -3.44
C GLU A 212 1.19 8.92 -3.18
N VAL A 213 1.20 8.22 -2.04
CA VAL A 213 0.00 7.63 -1.43
C VAL A 213 -0.25 8.38 -0.13
N ARG A 214 -1.47 8.85 0.09
CA ARG A 214 -1.84 9.65 1.26
C ARG A 214 -3.11 9.12 1.91
N PHE A 215 -3.13 9.18 3.24
CA PHE A 215 -4.32 8.93 4.04
C PHE A 215 -4.71 10.24 4.74
N TYR A 216 -5.87 10.81 4.43
CA TYR A 216 -6.33 12.08 5.03
C TYR A 216 -5.30 13.22 4.93
N ASP A 217 -4.78 13.44 3.72
CA ASP A 217 -3.68 14.34 3.41
C ASP A 217 -2.33 14.03 4.10
N LEU A 218 -2.19 12.96 4.88
CA LEU A 218 -0.90 12.56 5.45
C LEU A 218 -0.16 11.63 4.48
N PRO A 219 1.10 11.93 4.10
CA PRO A 219 1.84 11.08 3.18
C PRO A 219 2.41 9.86 3.89
N MET A 220 2.19 8.70 3.31
CA MET A 220 2.82 7.44 3.73
C MET A 220 3.80 6.98 2.66
N ASN A 221 4.74 6.11 3.05
CA ASN A 221 5.63 5.50 2.09
C ASN A 221 4.81 4.63 1.10
N PRO A 222 4.82 4.92 -0.23
CA PRO A 222 4.08 4.11 -1.21
C PRO A 222 4.47 2.64 -1.19
N GLU A 223 5.68 2.33 -0.72
CA GLU A 223 6.16 0.96 -0.57
C GLU A 223 5.53 0.21 0.61
N GLU A 224 4.66 0.82 1.40
CA GLU A 224 3.80 0.06 2.34
C GLU A 224 2.74 -0.75 1.61
N VAL A 225 2.29 -0.27 0.45
CA VAL A 225 1.20 -0.87 -0.32
C VAL A 225 1.66 -1.46 -1.66
N ILE A 226 2.77 -0.97 -2.22
CA ILE A 226 3.25 -1.40 -3.55
C ILE A 226 4.65 -2.03 -3.44
N ASP A 227 4.86 -3.18 -4.08
CA ASP A 227 6.18 -3.68 -4.39
C ASP A 227 6.57 -3.22 -5.79
N PHE A 228 7.40 -2.18 -5.86
CA PHE A 228 7.84 -1.59 -7.14
C PHE A 228 8.83 -2.49 -7.91
N ASN A 229 9.41 -3.53 -7.29
CA ASN A 229 10.31 -4.44 -8.00
C ASN A 229 9.51 -5.41 -8.87
N ILE A 230 8.43 -5.98 -8.31
CA ILE A 230 7.54 -6.88 -9.04
C ILE A 230 6.32 -6.17 -9.65
N LYS A 231 6.16 -4.87 -9.38
CA LYS A 231 5.10 -4.01 -9.91
C LYS A 231 3.70 -4.50 -9.54
N ALA A 232 3.52 -4.90 -8.28
CA ALA A 232 2.27 -5.43 -7.74
C ALA A 232 1.92 -4.80 -6.39
N CYS A 233 0.66 -4.88 -5.99
CA CYS A 233 0.24 -4.59 -4.62
C CYS A 233 0.89 -5.62 -3.67
N LYS A 234 1.35 -5.18 -2.50
CA LYS A 234 2.04 -6.06 -1.53
C LYS A 234 1.10 -7.03 -0.85
N ASP A 235 -0.04 -6.51 -0.43
CA ASP A 235 -1.07 -7.22 0.31
C ASP A 235 -2.42 -6.56 -0.02
N GLU A 236 -3.49 -7.32 0.09
CA GLU A 236 -4.86 -6.82 0.00
C GLU A 236 -5.21 -5.96 1.22
N ASN A 237 -4.47 -6.10 2.32
CA ASN A 237 -4.72 -5.46 3.61
C ASN A 237 -3.63 -4.44 3.94
N LEU A 238 -4.06 -3.29 4.46
CA LEU A 238 -3.20 -2.28 5.04
C LEU A 238 -3.58 -2.01 6.50
N PHE A 239 -2.60 -2.12 7.38
CA PHE A 239 -2.71 -1.73 8.78
C PHE A 239 -2.17 -0.31 8.94
N VAL A 240 -3.08 0.67 8.96
CA VAL A 240 -2.74 2.08 9.17
C VAL A 240 -2.51 2.33 10.65
N HIS A 241 -1.31 2.79 10.99
CA HIS A 241 -0.96 3.20 12.35
C HIS A 241 -0.04 4.42 12.29
N ARG A 242 0.08 5.15 13.41
CA ARG A 242 0.88 6.40 13.50
C ARG A 242 2.33 6.30 13.01
N GLY A 243 2.89 5.09 12.95
CA GLY A 243 4.27 4.85 12.51
C GLY A 243 4.48 5.05 11.02
N LEU A 244 3.43 4.85 10.20
CA LEU A 244 3.49 4.94 8.73
C LEU A 244 3.78 6.35 8.22
N PHE A 245 3.40 7.37 8.99
CA PHE A 245 3.47 8.78 8.58
C PHE A 245 4.75 9.48 9.05
N ARG A 246 5.70 8.74 9.64
CA ARG A 246 6.96 9.31 10.10
C ARG A 246 7.85 9.64 8.91
N PRO A 247 8.49 10.83 8.89
CA PRO A 247 9.48 11.13 7.88
C PRO A 247 10.58 10.05 7.80
N GLY A 248 10.77 9.45 6.62
CA GLY A 248 11.72 8.35 6.43
C GLY A 248 11.28 7.00 7.03
N ALA A 249 9.98 6.81 7.27
CA ALA A 249 9.43 5.50 7.59
C ALA A 249 9.82 4.48 6.51
N LYS A 250 10.47 3.41 6.95
CA LYS A 250 10.77 2.25 6.12
C LYS A 250 9.52 1.40 5.98
N PRO A 251 9.36 0.68 4.84
CA PRO A 251 8.26 -0.26 4.65
C PRO A 251 8.15 -1.20 5.85
N SER A 252 6.94 -1.50 6.30
CA SER A 252 6.65 -2.48 7.37
C SER A 252 7.36 -3.83 7.15
N SER A 253 7.43 -4.29 5.90
CA SER A 253 8.22 -5.46 5.50
C SER A 253 9.73 -5.40 5.83
N GLU A 254 10.33 -4.20 5.86
CA GLU A 254 11.72 -4.00 6.30
C GLU A 254 11.84 -3.81 7.82
N SER A 255 10.79 -3.30 8.48
CA SER A 255 10.77 -3.02 9.93
C SER A 255 10.51 -4.25 10.80
N ILE A 256 10.06 -5.37 10.23
CA ILE A 256 10.03 -6.68 10.92
C ILE A 256 11.44 -7.12 11.37
N ASN A 257 12.50 -6.56 10.78
CA ASN A 257 13.88 -6.76 11.24
C ASN A 257 14.37 -5.73 12.28
N GLN A 258 13.52 -4.80 12.74
CA GLN A 258 13.87 -3.79 13.75
C GLN A 258 12.72 -3.57 14.74
N SER A 259 12.70 -4.37 15.81
CA SER A 259 12.00 -4.01 17.05
C SER A 259 12.70 -2.82 17.74
N PRO A 260 11.98 -2.03 18.55
CA PRO A 260 12.37 -0.66 18.87
C PRO A 260 13.45 -0.63 19.94
N ALA A 261 14.59 -0.01 19.63
CA ALA A 261 15.52 0.44 20.64
C ALA A 261 15.55 1.97 20.63
N ASN A 262 15.23 2.53 21.81
CA ASN A 262 15.44 3.91 22.14
C ASN A 262 16.83 4.40 21.71
N SER A 263 16.84 5.65 21.26
CA SER A 263 17.99 6.54 21.13
C SER A 263 19.13 6.25 22.10
N VAL A 264 20.32 5.98 21.57
CA VAL A 264 21.54 6.77 21.79
C VAL A 264 22.65 6.33 20.84
N ALA A 265 23.29 7.33 20.22
CA ALA A 265 24.64 7.37 19.66
C ALA A 265 25.04 6.36 18.54
N ALA A 266 25.31 6.92 17.36
CA ALA A 266 26.30 6.38 16.40
C ALA A 266 27.70 6.33 17.09
N PRO A 267 28.69 5.51 16.65
CA PRO A 267 29.10 5.47 15.24
C PRO A 267 29.76 4.18 14.68
N LEU A 268 30.02 4.24 13.36
CA LEU A 268 31.14 3.65 12.60
C LEU A 268 31.11 2.16 12.15
N ALA A 269 31.10 2.05 10.82
CA ALA A 269 31.92 1.20 9.94
C ALA A 269 31.71 -0.33 9.86
N ALA A 270 31.47 -0.72 8.59
CA ALA A 270 31.93 -1.93 7.89
C ALA A 270 31.20 -3.27 8.09
N LYS A 271 30.81 -3.83 6.93
CA LYS A 271 31.29 -5.09 6.33
C LYS A 271 30.18 -6.05 5.90
N THR A 272 30.03 -6.15 4.60
CA THR A 272 29.42 -7.26 3.86
C THR A 272 29.93 -8.61 4.39
N THR A 273 29.03 -9.51 4.80
CA THR A 273 29.32 -10.94 4.85
C THR A 273 28.06 -11.75 4.56
N SER A 274 28.12 -12.53 3.47
CA SER A 274 27.22 -13.64 3.20
C SER A 274 27.32 -14.65 4.35
N SER A 275 26.23 -14.97 5.03
CA SER A 275 26.26 -15.98 6.10
C SER A 275 25.77 -17.33 5.56
N THR A 276 26.70 -18.29 5.46
CA THR A 276 26.41 -19.70 5.26
C THR A 276 25.73 -20.26 6.51
N ASN A 277 24.60 -20.94 6.35
CA ASN A 277 23.82 -21.51 7.46
C ASN A 277 24.66 -22.50 8.29
N LYS A 278 24.74 -22.29 9.60
CA LYS A 278 25.51 -23.14 10.53
C LYS A 278 24.57 -23.90 11.46
N TYR A 279 24.87 -25.19 11.69
CA TYR A 279 24.06 -26.08 12.54
C TYR A 279 24.86 -26.59 13.75
N TYR A 280 24.14 -26.89 14.84
CA TYR A 280 24.65 -27.45 16.09
C TYR A 280 23.86 -28.70 16.47
N LYS A 281 24.55 -29.80 16.78
CA LYS A 281 23.93 -31.06 17.22
C LYS A 281 23.78 -31.07 18.74
N VAL A 282 22.54 -31.15 19.24
CA VAL A 282 22.19 -31.18 20.66
C VAL A 282 22.85 -32.37 21.36
N ARG A 283 23.48 -32.14 22.53
CA ARG A 283 24.12 -33.15 23.37
C ARG A 283 23.38 -33.31 24.70
N SER A 284 23.63 -34.43 25.40
CA SER A 284 23.09 -34.62 26.75
C SER A 284 23.57 -33.50 27.68
N GLY A 285 22.63 -32.88 28.41
CA GLY A 285 22.90 -31.74 29.30
C GLY A 285 22.81 -30.35 28.63
N ASP A 286 22.60 -30.27 27.32
CA ASP A 286 22.44 -28.98 26.65
C ASP A 286 21.08 -28.33 26.97
N THR A 287 21.10 -27.04 27.28
CA THR A 287 19.92 -26.16 27.34
C THR A 287 19.91 -25.16 26.19
N LEU A 288 18.74 -24.65 25.80
CA LEU A 288 18.63 -23.59 24.78
C LEU A 288 19.56 -22.40 25.08
N SER A 289 19.65 -22.00 26.35
CA SER A 289 20.54 -20.92 26.81
C SER A 289 22.02 -21.25 26.61
N SER A 290 22.44 -22.47 26.95
CA SER A 290 23.83 -22.91 26.76
C SER A 290 24.23 -23.00 25.28
N ILE A 291 23.33 -23.50 24.42
CA ILE A 291 23.56 -23.61 22.97
C ILE A 291 23.62 -22.21 22.34
N ALA A 292 22.72 -21.32 22.74
CA ALA A 292 22.68 -19.94 22.26
C ALA A 292 23.98 -19.19 22.61
N ALA A 293 24.39 -19.25 23.89
CA ALA A 293 25.64 -18.64 24.36
C ALA A 293 26.86 -19.18 23.59
N LYS A 294 26.97 -20.51 23.44
CA LYS A 294 28.09 -21.17 22.75
C LYS A 294 28.20 -20.79 21.27
N ASN A 295 27.08 -20.50 20.61
CA ASN A 295 27.05 -20.13 19.19
C ASN A 295 26.96 -18.61 18.95
N ARG A 296 27.06 -17.81 20.01
CA ARG A 296 26.93 -16.35 19.99
C ARG A 296 25.61 -15.91 19.32
N THR A 297 24.51 -16.53 19.72
CA THR A 297 23.13 -16.18 19.33
C THR A 297 22.28 -16.06 20.58
N THR A 298 21.00 -15.66 20.45
CA THR A 298 20.07 -15.59 21.58
C THR A 298 19.14 -16.81 21.58
N VAL A 299 18.55 -17.14 22.73
CA VAL A 299 17.53 -18.21 22.83
C VAL A 299 16.36 -17.92 21.89
N SER A 300 15.91 -16.67 21.82
CA SER A 300 14.85 -16.23 20.92
C SER A 300 15.21 -16.45 19.45
N ARG A 301 16.43 -16.06 19.03
CA ARG A 301 16.89 -16.27 17.65
C ARG A 301 17.08 -17.75 17.32
N LEU A 302 17.62 -18.53 18.25
CA LEU A 302 17.75 -19.98 18.11
C LEU A 302 16.38 -20.65 17.94
N CYS A 303 15.37 -20.19 18.69
CA CYS A 303 13.99 -20.65 18.58
C CYS A 303 13.39 -20.31 17.21
N GLN A 304 13.54 -19.06 16.77
CA GLN A 304 13.06 -18.57 15.48
C GLN A 304 13.68 -19.33 14.29
N LEU A 305 14.99 -19.57 14.32
CA LEU A 305 15.70 -20.29 13.26
C LEU A 305 15.28 -21.76 13.10
N ASN A 306 14.65 -22.34 14.12
CA ASN A 306 14.30 -23.76 14.18
C ASN A 306 12.80 -24.01 14.35
N GLY A 307 11.96 -22.95 14.35
CA GLY A 307 10.52 -23.06 14.56
C GLY A 307 10.14 -23.73 15.89
N ILE A 308 10.94 -23.53 16.94
CA ILE A 308 10.69 -24.10 18.28
C ILE A 308 10.36 -23.02 19.29
N ARG A 309 9.70 -23.38 20.39
CA ARG A 309 9.36 -22.47 21.50
C ARG A 309 10.46 -22.56 22.57
N GLN A 310 10.57 -21.54 23.43
CA GLN A 310 11.54 -21.56 24.54
C GLN A 310 11.27 -22.69 25.55
N THR A 311 10.03 -23.19 25.58
CA THR A 311 9.59 -24.33 26.39
C THR A 311 9.76 -25.69 25.68
N THR A 312 10.26 -25.70 24.44
CA THR A 312 10.45 -26.95 23.70
C THR A 312 11.57 -27.79 24.32
N ILE A 313 11.25 -29.04 24.63
CA ILE A 313 12.22 -30.02 25.14
C ILE A 313 13.21 -30.36 24.02
N LEU A 314 14.51 -30.21 24.31
CA LEU A 314 15.57 -30.52 23.36
C LEU A 314 15.84 -32.03 23.33
N GLN A 315 15.75 -32.62 22.13
CA GLN A 315 16.09 -34.02 21.90
C GLN A 315 17.58 -34.15 21.56
N VAL A 316 18.29 -34.98 22.32
CA VAL A 316 19.71 -35.29 22.08
C VAL A 316 19.87 -35.85 20.66
N GLY A 317 20.83 -35.31 19.92
CA GLY A 317 21.11 -35.68 18.53
C GLY A 317 20.41 -34.83 17.48
N ARG A 318 19.42 -33.98 17.84
CA ARG A 318 18.76 -33.06 16.91
C ARG A 318 19.74 -31.96 16.45
N ASN A 319 19.72 -31.62 15.16
CA ASN A 319 20.45 -30.46 14.63
C ASN A 319 19.60 -29.20 14.75
N LEU A 320 20.17 -28.15 15.33
CA LEU A 320 19.58 -26.82 15.42
C LEU A 320 20.39 -25.85 14.57
N ARG A 321 19.74 -25.06 13.72
CA ARG A 321 20.34 -23.94 13.01
C ARG A 321 20.68 -22.83 14.00
N VAL A 322 21.95 -22.43 14.05
CA VAL A 322 22.48 -21.46 15.01
C VAL A 322 22.93 -20.14 14.36
N ARG A 323 23.16 -20.14 13.05
CA ARG A 323 23.37 -18.96 12.20
C ARG A 323 22.73 -19.19 10.84
#